data_AF-A0A973X862-F1
#
_entry.id   AF-A0A973X862-F1
#
_cell.length_a   1.000
_cell.length_b   1.000
_cell.length_c   1.000
_cell.angle_alpha   90.00
_cell.angle_beta   90.00
_cell.angle_gamma   90.00
#
_symmetry.space_group_name_H-M   'P 1'
#
loop_
_entity.id
_entity.type
_entity.pdbx_description
1 polymer ?
#
loop_
_entity_poly.entity_id
_entity_poly.type
_entity_poly.pdbx_seq_one_letter_code
_entity_poly.pdbx_strand_id
1 'polypeptide(L)'
;MTANLLDYDLDGLAAFCERLGEKRFRATQLFRWIHQKGAAQFDEMTDLAKSLREKLKTTAHIQTAPVLSQHISSDGTIKWLF
;
A
#
# COMPACT_ATOMS: atom_id res chain seq x y z
N MET A 1 -0.61 6.90 -15.43
CA MET A 1 -0.85 5.66 -14.64
C MET A 1 -0.08 5.83 -13.33
N THR A 2 -0.74 5.71 -12.18
CA THR A 2 -0.08 5.81 -10.86
C THR A 2 0.49 4.45 -10.47
N ALA A 3 1.53 4.43 -9.62
CA ALA A 3 2.15 3.19 -9.18
C ALA A 3 1.33 2.50 -8.07
N ASN A 4 1.06 1.20 -8.19
CA ASN A 4 0.49 0.44 -7.07
C ASN A 4 1.61 0.12 -6.09
N LEU A 5 1.49 0.57 -4.83
CA LEU A 5 2.55 0.34 -3.84
C LEU A 5 2.65 -1.12 -3.39
N LEU A 6 1.62 -1.93 -3.65
CA LEU A 6 1.63 -3.37 -3.36
C LEU A 6 2.52 -4.18 -4.32
N ASP A 7 2.95 -3.59 -5.43
CA ASP A 7 3.85 -4.25 -6.40
C ASP A 7 5.32 -4.18 -5.98
N TYR A 8 5.63 -3.46 -4.90
CA TYR A 8 6.98 -3.24 -4.42
C TYR A 8 7.26 -3.98 -3.12
N ASP A 9 8.44 -4.57 -3.02
CA ASP A 9 9.06 -4.89 -1.74
C ASP A 9 9.63 -3.61 -1.08
N LEU A 10 10.30 -3.78 0.07
CA LEU A 10 10.86 -2.63 0.80
C LEU A 10 11.91 -1.86 -0.01
N ASP A 11 12.73 -2.54 -0.82
CA ASP A 11 13.75 -1.90 -1.64
C ASP A 11 13.14 -1.19 -2.86
N GLY A 12 12.11 -1.78 -3.48
CA GLY A 12 11.29 -1.14 -4.49
C GLY A 12 10.61 0.13 -3.97
N LEU A 13 10.06 0.10 -2.75
CA LEU A 13 9.51 1.30 -2.10
C LEU A 13 10.58 2.34 -1.79
N ALA A 14 11.79 1.93 -1.41
CA ALA A 14 12.90 2.85 -1.21
C ALA A 14 13.27 3.57 -2.51
N ALA A 15 13.42 2.84 -3.61
CA ALA A 15 13.66 3.42 -4.93
C ALA A 15 12.51 4.32 -5.39
N PHE A 16 11.26 3.95 -5.09
CA PHE A 16 10.10 4.79 -5.36
C PHE A 16 10.15 6.11 -4.58
N CYS A 17 10.46 6.05 -3.28
CA CYS A 17 10.59 7.23 -2.43
C CYS A 17 11.74 8.15 -2.90
N GLU A 18 12.88 7.59 -3.28
CA GLU A 18 14.03 8.35 -3.80
C GLU A 18 13.67 9.13 -5.07
N ARG A 19 12.90 8.53 -5.99
CA ARG A 19 12.38 9.25 -7.18
C ARG A 19 11.45 10.41 -6.83
N LEU A 20 10.79 10.37 -5.66
CA LEU A 20 9.96 11.46 -5.15
C LEU A 20 10.74 12.50 -4.33
N GLY A 21 12.06 12.31 -4.17
CA GLY A 21 12.94 13.16 -3.34
C GLY A 21 12.87 12.86 -1.84
N GLU A 22 12.33 11.70 -1.45
CA GLU A 22 12.18 11.29 -0.06
C GLU A 22 13.31 10.35 0.38
N LYS A 23 13.57 10.31 1.68
CA LYS A 23 14.60 9.44 2.28
C LYS A 23 14.09 8.01 2.46
N ARG A 24 15.01 7.04 2.46
CA ARG A 24 14.72 5.59 2.63
C ARG A 24 13.81 5.25 3.82
N PHE A 25 13.91 5.96 4.95
CA PHE A 25 13.05 5.68 6.11
C PHE A 25 11.54 5.88 5.82
N ARG A 26 11.19 6.71 4.83
CA ARG A 26 9.80 6.87 4.37
C ARG A 26 9.26 5.59 3.74
N ALA A 27 10.09 4.82 3.05
CA ALA A 27 9.71 3.51 2.54
C ALA A 27 9.38 2.54 3.68
N THR A 28 10.16 2.55 4.77
CA THR A 28 9.87 1.73 5.95
C THR A 28 8.54 2.12 6.61
N GLN A 29 8.23 3.42 6.70
CA GLN A 29 6.94 3.88 7.20
C GLN A 29 5.78 3.40 6.31
N LEU A 30 5.90 3.59 4.99
CA LEU A 30 4.91 3.13 4.01
C LEU A 30 4.69 1.61 4.11
N PHE A 31 5.77 0.84 4.11
CA PHE A 31 5.73 -0.62 4.21
C PHE A 31 5.01 -1.07 5.50
N ARG A 32 5.28 -0.42 6.63
CA ARG A 32 4.58 -0.68 7.89
C ARG A 32 3.09 -0.36 7.81
N TRP A 33 2.73 0.79 7.26
CA TRP A 33 1.31 1.18 7.14
C TRP A 33 0.54 0.23 6.24
N ILE A 34 1.11 -0.15 5.11
CA ILE A 34 0.48 -1.03 4.12
C ILE A 34 0.36 -2.45 4.67
N HIS A 35 1.48 -3.06 5.12
CA HIS A 35 1.50 -4.49 5.43
C HIS A 35 1.17 -4.83 6.89
N GLN A 36 1.56 -4.00 7.87
CA GLN A 36 1.30 -4.30 9.28
C GLN A 36 -0.03 -3.71 9.75
N LYS A 37 -0.40 -2.54 9.23
CA LYS A 37 -1.64 -1.84 9.65
C LYS A 37 -2.79 -2.01 8.66
N GLY A 38 -2.53 -2.52 7.45
CA GLY A 38 -3.57 -2.71 6.42
C GLY A 38 -4.15 -1.40 5.88
N ALA A 39 -3.43 -0.29 5.99
CA ALA A 39 -3.91 1.01 5.52
C ALA A 39 -3.94 1.06 3.98
N ALA A 40 -5.09 1.42 3.43
CA ALA A 40 -5.28 1.58 1.98
C ALA A 40 -5.35 3.06 1.55
N GLN A 41 -5.50 3.99 2.50
CA GLN A 41 -5.57 5.42 2.23
C GLN A 41 -4.39 6.16 2.84
N PHE A 42 -3.76 7.04 2.06
CA PHE A 42 -2.60 7.81 2.54
C PHE A 42 -2.94 8.75 3.71
N ASP A 43 -4.19 9.21 3.82
CA ASP A 43 -4.64 10.08 4.90
C ASP A 43 -4.59 9.43 6.29
N GLU A 44 -4.63 8.09 6.36
CA GLU A 44 -4.50 7.34 7.61
C GLU A 44 -3.06 7.36 8.17
N MET A 45 -2.09 7.68 7.31
CA MET A 45 -0.66 7.62 7.65
C MET A 45 -0.22 8.90 8.37
N THR A 46 -0.62 9.02 9.63
CA THR A 46 -0.50 10.25 10.44
C THR A 46 0.93 10.73 10.67
N ASP A 47 1.91 9.83 10.62
CA ASP A 47 3.36 10.10 10.81
C ASP A 47 4.11 10.41 9.50
N LEU A 48 3.41 10.44 8.36
CA LEU A 48 3.91 11.00 7.12
C LEU A 48 3.63 12.50 7.07
N ALA A 49 4.59 13.26 6.53
CA ALA A 49 4.40 14.69 6.30
C ALA A 49 3.22 14.92 5.34
N LYS A 50 2.44 15.98 5.58
CA LYS A 50 1.29 16.33 4.72
C LYS A 50 1.71 16.44 3.24
N SER A 51 2.86 17.07 2.97
CA SER A 51 3.41 17.19 1.62
C SER A 51 3.64 15.83 0.93
N LEU A 52 4.11 14.83 1.68
CA LEU A 52 4.31 13.47 1.15
C LEU A 52 2.96 12.78 0.88
N ARG A 53 2.00 12.88 1.79
CA ARG A 53 0.65 12.32 1.56
C ARG A 53 0.00 12.86 0.29
N GLU A 54 0.06 14.18 0.08
CA GLU A 54 -0.48 14.81 -1.12
C GLU A 54 0.27 14.38 -2.40
N LYS A 55 1.60 14.24 -2.32
CA LYS A 55 2.41 13.74 -3.45
C LYS A 55 2.06 12.28 -3.78
N LEU A 56 1.83 11.43 -2.77
CA LEU A 56 1.44 10.04 -2.95
C LEU A 56 0.06 9.90 -3.59
N LYS A 57 -0.93 10.71 -3.19
CA LYS A 57 -2.28 10.70 -3.79
C LYS A 57 -2.29 10.94 -5.31
N THR A 58 -1.28 11.61 -5.84
CA THR A 58 -1.16 11.93 -7.28
C THR A 58 -0.23 10.99 -8.04
N THR A 59 0.63 10.24 -7.34
CA THR A 59 1.69 9.42 -7.97
C THR A 59 1.54 7.92 -7.72
N ALA A 60 0.79 7.53 -6.69
CA ALA A 60 0.64 6.16 -6.26
C ALA A 60 -0.79 5.84 -5.80
N HIS A 61 -1.06 4.55 -5.64
CA HIS A 61 -2.27 4.03 -5.02
C HIS A 61 -1.93 2.71 -4.28
N ILE A 62 -2.86 2.23 -3.45
CA ILE A 62 -2.76 0.94 -2.75
C ILE A 62 -4.03 0.18 -3.09
N GLN A 63 -3.95 -0.79 -3.99
CA GLN A 63 -5.11 -1.55 -4.44
C GLN A 63 -4.80 -3.03 -4.59
N THR A 64 -5.53 -3.85 -3.85
CA THR A 64 -5.47 -5.31 -3.97
C THR A 64 -6.25 -5.79 -5.21
N ALA A 65 -6.00 -7.03 -5.62
CA ALA A 65 -6.88 -7.67 -6.59
C ALA A 65 -8.33 -7.70 -6.04
N PRO A 66 -9.33 -7.39 -6.88
CA PRO A 66 -10.73 -7.46 -6.47
C PRO A 66 -11.12 -8.92 -6.19
N VAL A 67 -11.94 -9.16 -5.18
CA VAL A 67 -12.52 -10.49 -4.97
C VAL A 67 -13.66 -10.69 -5.97
N LEU A 68 -13.50 -11.65 -6.89
CA LEU A 68 -14.51 -12.02 -7.89
C LEU A 68 -15.59 -12.93 -7.30
N SER A 69 -15.21 -13.84 -6.40
CA SER A 69 -16.16 -14.66 -5.66
C SER A 69 -15.62 -15.11 -4.31
N GLN A 70 -16.52 -15.29 -3.36
CA GLN A 70 -16.24 -15.82 -2.03
C GLN A 70 -17.17 -17.00 -1.76
N HIS A 71 -16.60 -18.14 -1.38
CA HIS A 71 -17.36 -19.33 -1.00
C HIS A 71 -17.03 -19.72 0.45
N ILE A 72 -18.06 -19.87 1.28
CA ILE A 72 -17.94 -20.23 2.69
C ILE A 72 -18.49 -21.66 2.87
N SER A 73 -17.63 -22.57 3.30
CA SER A 73 -17.97 -23.95 3.60
C SER A 73 -18.60 -24.09 5.00
N SER A 74 -19.33 -25.19 5.23
CA SER A 74 -19.95 -25.50 6.53
C SER A 74 -18.94 -25.74 7.66
N ASP A 75 -17.70 -26.10 7.33
CA ASP A 75 -16.59 -26.27 8.27
C ASP A 75 -15.83 -24.97 8.59
N GLY A 76 -16.27 -23.84 8.02
CA GLY A 76 -15.64 -22.53 8.18
C GLY A 76 -14.55 -22.21 7.15
N THR A 77 -14.22 -23.12 6.23
CA THR A 77 -13.26 -22.84 5.14
C THR A 77 -13.80 -21.73 4.23
N ILE A 78 -12.99 -20.69 3.99
CA ILE A 78 -13.30 -19.62 3.03
C ILE A 78 -12.40 -19.75 1.80
N LYS A 79 -13.00 -19.79 0.61
CA LYS A 79 -12.30 -19.78 -0.67
C LYS A 79 -12.57 -18.46 -1.39
N TRP A 80 -11.50 -17.77 -1.78
CA TRP A 80 -11.56 -16.54 -2.56
C TRP A 80 -11.07 -16.79 -4.00
N LEU A 81 -11.76 -16.18 -4.96
CA LEU A 81 -11.29 -15.99 -6.32
C LEU A 81 -10.97 -14.51 -6.50
N PHE A 82 -9.78 -14.20 -7.01
CA PHE A 82 -9.32 -12.85 -7.31
C PHE A 82 -9.11 -12.69 -8.81
#